data_AF-A0A371FJR6-F1
#
_entry.id   AF-A0A371FJR6-F1
#
_cell.length_a   1.000
_cell.length_b   1.000
_cell.length_c   1.000
_cell.angle_alpha   90.00
_cell.angle_beta   90.00
_cell.angle_gamma   90.00
#
_symmetry.space_group_name_H-M   'P 1'
#
loop_
_entity.id
_entity.type
_entity.pdbx_description
1 polymer ?
#
loop_
_entity_poly.entity_id
_entity_poly.type
_entity_poly.pdbx_seq_one_letter_code
_entity_poly.pdbx_strand_id
1 'polypeptide(L)' 'MLNGTNFKVWKEVVAIVLGCTDFNLALRVKKPILTPDNLQEVKIEKWKRSNQMWLIIMKRLILENKKRKNIKDVAERSSQ' A
#
# COMPACT_ATOMS: atom_id res chain seq x y z
N MET A 1 17.94 11.93 13.95
CA MET A 1 17.28 13.14 13.43
C MET A 1 16.68 12.83 12.06
N LEU A 2 15.37 13.05 11.87
CA LEU A 2 14.79 13.06 10.53
C LEU A 2 15.28 14.34 9.83
N ASN A 3 15.97 14.21 8.71
CA ASN A 3 16.35 15.33 7.87
C ASN A 3 15.33 15.45 6.72
N GLY A 4 15.24 16.60 6.07
CA GLY A 4 14.22 16.85 5.05
C GLY A 4 14.21 15.80 3.91
N THR A 5 15.35 15.17 3.64
CA THR A 5 15.49 14.14 2.61
C THR A 5 15.00 12.75 3.06
N ASN A 6 15.18 12.36 4.32
CA ASN A 6 14.70 11.06 4.83
C ASN A 6 13.23 11.10 5.31
N PHE A 7 12.68 12.29 5.56
CA PHE A 7 11.31 12.46 6.06
C PHE A 7 10.25 11.90 5.10
N LYS A 8 10.42 12.11 3.79
CA LYS A 8 9.46 11.64 2.78
C LYS A 8 9.40 10.12 2.74
N VAL A 9 10.55 9.46 2.73
CA VAL A 9 10.66 8.00 2.73
C VAL A 9 10.13 7.42 4.04
N TRP A 10 10.52 7.99 5.17
CA TRP A 10 10.05 7.54 6.48
C TRP A 10 8.53 7.67 6.63
N LYS A 11 7.96 8.82 6.24
CA LYS A 11 6.51 9.05 6.25
C LYS A 11 5.76 8.05 5.37
N GLU A 12 6.31 7.74 4.21
CA GLU A 12 5.75 6.78 3.26
C GLU A 12 5.79 5.35 3.80
N VAL A 13 6.87 4.96 4.50
CA VAL A 13 6.98 3.68 5.20
C VAL A 13 5.99 3.59 6.36
N VAL A 14 5.90 4.62 7.20
CA VAL A 14 4.94 4.66 8.31
C VAL A 14 3.50 4.56 7.79
N ALA A 15 3.16 5.27 6.71
CA ALA A 15 1.84 5.19 6.10
C ALA A 15 1.51 3.79 5.55
N ILE A 16 2.50 3.08 4.98
CA ILE A 16 2.32 1.68 4.56
C ILE A 16 2.08 0.78 5.77
N VAL A 17 2.89 0.88 6.83
CA VAL A 17 2.78 0.01 8.01
C VAL A 17 1.44 0.21 8.72
N LEU A 18 1.00 1.46 8.89
CA LEU A 18 -0.33 1.76 9.42
C LEU A 18 -1.43 1.20 8.51
N GLY A 19 -1.29 1.43 7.20
CA GLY A 19 -2.21 0.91 6.20
C GLY A 19 -2.32 -0.62 6.21
N CYS A 20 -1.21 -1.34 6.37
CA CYS A 20 -1.19 -2.81 6.49
C CYS A 20 -1.84 -3.29 7.79
N THR A 21 -1.69 -2.55 8.89
CA THR A 21 -2.30 -2.88 10.18
C THR A 21 -3.83 -2.73 10.10
N ASP A 22 -4.32 -1.63 9.53
CA ASP A 22 -5.74 -1.42 9.26
C ASP A 22 -6.29 -2.43 8.24
N PHE A 23 -5.50 -2.78 7.22
CA PHE A 23 -5.87 -3.75 6.20
C PHE A 23 -5.98 -5.18 6.77
N ASN A 24 -5.07 -5.61 7.64
CA ASN A 24 -5.16 -6.90 8.34
C ASN A 24 -6.44 -6.99 9.19
N LEU A 25 -6.85 -5.87 9.80
CA LEU A 25 -8.12 -5.79 10.52
C LEU A 25 -9.31 -5.89 9.55
N ALA A 26 -9.27 -5.17 8.43
CA ALA A 26 -10.33 -5.17 7.42
C ALA A 26 -10.51 -6.52 6.71
N LEU A 27 -9.42 -7.25 6.43
CA LEU A 27 -9.49 -8.58 5.82
C LEU A 27 -10.15 -9.63 6.71
N ARG A 28 -10.06 -9.47 8.04
CA ARG A 28 -10.73 -10.36 9.01
C ARG A 28 -12.22 -10.03 9.18
N VAL A 29 -12.67 -8.88 8.69
CA VAL A 29 -14.05 -8.42 8.78
C VAL A 29 -14.78 -8.71 7.47
N LYS A 30 -15.81 -9.55 7.53
CA LYS A 30 -16.69 -9.85 6.38
C LYS A 30 -17.28 -8.55 5.83
N LYS A 31 -17.38 -8.43 4.50
CA LYS A 31 -17.95 -7.26 3.80
C LYS A 31 -19.26 -6.82 4.49
N PRO A 32 -19.39 -5.56 4.93
CA PRO A 32 -20.63 -5.07 5.53
C PRO A 32 -21.79 -5.20 4.54
N ILE A 33 -22.93 -5.71 4.99
CA ILE A 33 -24.16 -5.80 4.21
C ILE A 33 -24.85 -4.44 4.29
N LEU A 34 -24.88 -3.65 3.21
CA LEU A 34 -25.48 -2.30 3.17
C LEU A 34 -26.85 -2.25 3.87
N THR A 35 -26.88 -1.72 5.10
CA THR A 35 -28.08 -1.41 5.89
C THR A 35 -27.90 0.04 6.35
N PRO A 36 -28.93 0.90 6.36
CA PRO A 36 -28.82 2.34 6.60
C PRO A 36 -28.59 2.69 8.08
N ASP A 37 -27.62 2.03 8.71
CA ASP A 37 -27.20 2.29 10.08
C ASP A 37 -25.84 3.00 10.07
N ASN A 38 -25.65 3.98 10.96
CA ASN A 38 -24.45 4.83 11.04
C ASN A 38 -23.14 4.02 11.23
N LEU A 39 -23.22 2.86 11.90
CA LEU A 39 -22.12 1.91 12.04
C LEU A 39 -21.64 1.33 10.70
N GLN A 40 -22.52 1.25 9.71
CA GLN A 40 -22.17 0.76 8.38
C GLN A 40 -21.34 1.76 7.60
N GLU A 41 -21.65 3.05 7.72
CA GLU A 41 -20.96 4.10 7.00
C GLU A 41 -19.47 4.13 7.38
N VAL A 42 -19.16 4.04 8.67
CA VAL A 42 -17.80 3.92 9.20
C VAL A 42 -17.10 2.64 8.70
N LYS A 43 -17.81 1.51 8.64
CA LYS A 43 -17.25 0.25 8.11
C LYS A 43 -16.97 0.32 6.60
N ILE A 44 -17.85 0.98 5.83
CA ILE A 44 -17.70 1.19 4.40
C ILE A 44 -16.53 2.13 4.12
N GLU A 45 -16.37 3.20 4.90
CA GLU A 45 -15.25 4.12 4.77
C GLU A 45 -13.91 3.43 5.05
N LYS A 46 -13.83 2.66 6.15
CA LYS A 46 -12.65 1.85 6.48
C LYS A 46 -12.32 0.84 5.36
N TRP A 47 -13.34 0.21 4.78
CA TRP A 47 -13.16 -0.71 3.65
C TRP A 47 -12.65 0.02 2.40
N LYS A 48 -13.22 1.18 2.04
CA LYS A 48 -12.77 1.99 0.89
C LYS A 48 -11.30 2.41 1.06
N ARG A 49 -10.93 2.89 2.25
CA ARG A 49 -9.54 3.29 2.57
C ARG A 49 -8.57 2.11 2.47
N SER A 50 -8.97 0.94 2.99
CA SER A 50 -8.20 -0.31 2.90
C SER A 50 -7.97 -0.74 1.44
N ASN A 51 -9.02 -0.69 0.60
CA ASN A 51 -8.91 -0.99 -0.82
C ASN A 51 -8.03 -0.01 -1.59
N GLN A 52 -8.12 1.30 -1.28
CA GLN A 52 -7.25 2.31 -1.87
C GLN A 52 -5.78 2.06 -1.51
N MET A 53 -5.51 1.69 -0.25
CA MET A 53 -4.15 1.39 0.20
C MET A 53 -3.58 0.16 -0.51
N TRP A 54 -4.39 -0.90 -0.63
CA TRP A 54 -4.01 -2.10 -1.38
C TRP A 54 -3.63 -1.77 -2.83
N LEU A 55 -4.41 -0.92 -3.50
CA LEU A 55 -4.11 -0.48 -4.86
C LEU A 55 -2.77 0.26 -4.96
N ILE A 56 -2.44 1.12 -3.99
CA ILE A 56 -1.15 1.83 -3.92
C ILE A 56 0.00 0.83 -3.75
N ILE A 57 -0.14 -0.15 -2.85
CA ILE A 57 0.87 -1.19 -2.62
C ILE A 57 1.09 -2.01 -3.89
N MET A 58 0.03 -2.48 -4.53
CA MET A 58 0.12 -3.25 -5.78
C MET A 58 0.83 -2.45 -6.89
N LYS A 59 0.48 -1.17 -7.07
CA LYS A 59 1.15 -0.29 -8.03
C LYS A 59 2.64 -0.13 -7.73
N ARG A 60 3.02 0.03 -6.45
CA ARG A 60 4.42 0.11 -6.04
C ARG A 60 5.17 -1.18 -6.30
N LEU A 61 4.59 -2.34 -5.94
CA LEU A 61 5.22 -3.64 -6.18
C LEU A 61 5.44 -3.89 -7.68
N ILE A 62 4.48 -3.54 -8.54
CA ILE A 62 4.62 -3.64 -9.99
C ILE A 62 5.76 -2.74 -10.49
N LEU A 63 5.81 -1.48 -10.02
CA LEU A 63 6.85 -0.53 -10.42
C LEU A 63 8.24 -0.99 -9.95
N GLU A 64 8.37 -1.46 -8.72
CA GLU A 64 9.62 -1.98 -8.17
C GLU A 64 10.09 -3.23 -8.91
N ASN A 65 9.18 -4.16 -9.26
CA ASN A 65 9.51 -5.32 -10.07
C ASN A 65 9.98 -4.92 -11.49
N LYS A 66 9.34 -3.92 -12.11
CA LYS A 66 9.77 -3.40 -13.41
C LYS A 66 11.17 -2.77 -13.34
N LYS A 67 11.45 -1.96 -12.31
CA LYS A 67 12.79 -1.40 -12.08
C LYS A 67 13.84 -2.49 -11.88
N ARG A 68 13.55 -3.50 -11.04
CA ARG A 68 14.46 -4.64 -10.82
C ARG A 68 14.76 -5.39 -12.11
N LYS A 69 13.75 -5.62 -12.96
CA LYS A 69 13.95 -6.24 -14.27
C LYS A 69 14.89 -5.40 -15.14
N ASN A 70 14.64 -4.10 -15.26
CA ASN A 70 15.51 -3.20 -16.03
C ASN A 70 16.97 -3.21 -15.54
N ILE A 71 17.22 -3.27 -14.23
CA ILE A 71 18.58 -3.34 -13.67
C ILE A 71 19.27 -4.65 -14.08
N LYS A 72 18.55 -5.78 -14.03
CA LYS A 72 19.08 -7.09 -14.48
C LYS A 72 19.40 -7.07 -15.98
N ASP A 73 18.50 -6.53 -16.80
CA ASP A 73 18.69 -6.42 -18.26
C ASP A 73 19.86 -5.49 -18.64
N VAL A 74 20.20 -4.51 -17.80
CA VAL A 74 21.40 -3.67 -17.99
C VAL A 74 22.66 -4.42 -17.57
N ALA A 75 22.64 -5.12 -16.44
CA ALA A 75 23.80 -5.89 -15.96
C ALA A 75 24.20 -7.03 -16.93
N GLU A 76 23.23 -7.73 -17.52
CA GLU A 76 23.48 -8.76 -18.54
C GLU A 76 24.10 -8.18 -19.81
N ARG A 77 23.62 -7.02 -20.29
CA ARG A 77 24.19 -6.34 -21.46
C ARG A 77 25.58 -5.78 -21.23
N SER A 78 25.94 -5.41 -20.00
CA SER A 78 27.28 -4.94 -19.66
C SER A 78 28.29 -6.07 -19.43
N SER A 79 27.83 -7.33 -19.41
CA SER A 79 28.66 -8.52 -19.20
C SER A 79 28.93 -9.31 -20.49
N GLN A 80 28.39 -8.85 -21.63
CA GLN A 80 28.66 -9.34 -22.99
C GLN A 80 29.61 -8.37 -23.71
#